data_AF-A0A5C7M7W9-F1
#
_entry.id   AF-A0A5C7M7W9-F1
#
_cell.length_a   1.000
_cell.length_b   1.000
_cell.length_c   1.000
_cell.angle_alpha   90.00
_cell.angle_beta   90.00
_cell.angle_gamma   90.00
#
_symmetry.space_group_name_H-M   'P 1'
#
loop_
_entity.id
_entity.type
_entity.pdbx_description
1 polymer ?
#
loop_
_entity_poly.entity_id
_entity_poly.type
_entity_poly.pdbx_seq_one_letter_code
_entity_poly.pdbx_strand_id
1 'polypeptide(L)'
;MPKGRPSDPTKPDTSGRQKNTGKCKSDPKADDPTDIDSEKPVFCPFTVIIDTREQAPYQFRTFKADAKHKTPSGIVRDLFIPVEIATLKTADYSIKGFESEIAIERKSLTDLFGTLGSGRERFERELERLSEFQIAHVVIEASWETVLCKPPERAKLSPKSVFRSINAWEQEFPTIHWQFMGMKAIAEHKTFRILERFWNQKQKSLQGSPEAIEKENPQSGVTSM
;
A
#
# COMPACT_ATOMS: atom_id res chain seq x y z
N MET A 1 -71.93 -3.48 -42.73
CA MET A 1 -71.85 -4.86 -43.26
C MET A 1 -71.32 -5.75 -42.14
N PRO A 2 -72.02 -6.85 -41.80
CA PRO A 2 -72.07 -7.34 -40.43
C PRO A 2 -71.56 -8.79 -40.24
N LYS A 3 -71.61 -9.22 -38.97
CA LYS A 3 -71.66 -10.60 -38.44
C LYS A 3 -70.29 -11.27 -38.24
N GLY A 4 -70.00 -11.92 -37.12
CA GLY A 4 -70.89 -12.38 -36.05
C GLY A 4 -70.11 -12.85 -34.83
N ARG A 5 -70.79 -12.68 -33.71
CA ARG A 5 -70.44 -12.94 -32.31
C ARG A 5 -70.94 -14.37 -31.95
N PRO A 6 -71.07 -14.72 -30.66
CA PRO A 6 -70.18 -15.52 -29.81
C PRO A 6 -70.76 -16.92 -29.47
N SER A 7 -70.04 -17.73 -28.68
CA SER A 7 -70.60 -18.39 -27.48
C SER A 7 -69.59 -19.35 -26.82
N ASP A 8 -69.30 -19.09 -25.55
CA ASP A 8 -68.88 -20.05 -24.51
C ASP A 8 -69.91 -21.20 -24.42
N PRO A 9 -69.57 -22.44 -23.98
CA PRO A 9 -69.75 -22.72 -22.54
C PRO A 9 -68.91 -23.89 -21.92
N THR A 10 -68.66 -23.76 -20.61
CA THR A 10 -68.75 -24.80 -19.54
C THR A 10 -67.80 -26.03 -19.49
N LYS A 11 -67.13 -26.13 -18.32
CA LYS A 11 -66.55 -27.33 -17.64
C LYS A 11 -67.60 -28.45 -17.42
N PRO A 12 -67.27 -29.76 -17.21
CA PRO A 12 -66.45 -30.25 -16.08
C PRO A 12 -65.71 -31.62 -16.20
N ASP A 13 -64.97 -31.92 -15.11
CA ASP A 13 -64.74 -33.23 -14.46
C ASP A 13 -63.47 -34.10 -14.72
N THR A 14 -63.05 -34.66 -13.59
CA THR A 14 -61.98 -35.49 -13.03
C THR A 14 -61.18 -36.53 -13.85
N SER A 15 -59.88 -36.58 -13.51
CA SER A 15 -59.08 -37.77 -13.09
C SER A 15 -57.64 -37.27 -12.85
N GLY A 16 -56.84 -37.62 -11.85
CA GLY A 16 -56.84 -38.72 -10.90
C GLY A 16 -55.43 -39.34 -10.89
N ARG A 17 -54.50 -38.89 -10.02
CA ARG A 17 -53.48 -39.77 -9.41
C ARG A 17 -52.72 -39.12 -8.25
N GLN A 18 -52.82 -39.79 -7.09
CA GLN A 18 -52.03 -39.55 -5.88
C GLN A 18 -50.63 -40.19 -5.92
N LYS A 19 -49.83 -39.80 -4.91
CA LYS A 19 -48.63 -40.42 -4.31
C LYS A 19 -47.31 -39.96 -4.96
N ASN A 20 -46.23 -39.66 -4.23
CA ASN A 20 -45.85 -40.05 -2.89
C ASN A 20 -44.67 -39.19 -2.37
N THR A 21 -44.68 -38.91 -1.06
CA THR A 21 -43.55 -38.90 -0.12
C THR A 21 -42.21 -38.26 -0.51
N GLY A 22 -41.86 -37.15 0.14
CA GLY A 22 -40.53 -36.56 0.07
C GLY A 22 -40.17 -35.70 1.30
N LYS A 23 -40.10 -36.36 2.46
CA LYS A 23 -39.19 -36.08 3.60
C LYS A 23 -39.13 -34.66 4.19
N CYS A 24 -39.58 -34.57 5.45
CA CYS A 24 -39.25 -33.50 6.39
C CYS A 24 -37.73 -33.28 6.50
N LYS A 25 -37.38 -31.99 6.56
CA LYS A 25 -36.29 -31.35 7.34
C LYS A 25 -34.90 -31.98 7.24
N SER A 26 -34.00 -31.26 6.58
CA SER A 26 -32.66 -31.08 7.12
C SER A 26 -32.64 -29.72 7.80
N ASP A 27 -32.38 -29.73 9.10
CA ASP A 27 -32.13 -28.53 9.90
C ASP A 27 -31.04 -27.66 9.24
N PRO A 28 -31.07 -26.32 9.42
CA PRO A 28 -29.93 -25.49 9.06
C PRO A 28 -28.72 -26.04 9.82
N LYS A 29 -27.67 -26.41 9.08
CA LYS A 29 -26.39 -26.77 9.70
C LYS A 29 -26.02 -25.62 10.63
N ALA A 30 -25.90 -25.95 11.92
CA ALA A 30 -25.36 -25.05 12.92
C ALA A 30 -24.03 -24.49 12.41
N ASP A 31 -23.85 -23.19 12.63
CA ASP A 31 -22.62 -22.47 12.35
C ASP A 31 -21.44 -23.26 12.93
N ASP A 32 -20.54 -23.69 12.04
CA ASP A 32 -19.30 -24.34 12.42
C ASP A 32 -18.45 -23.32 13.20
N PRO A 33 -18.09 -23.57 14.48
CA PRO A 33 -17.34 -22.60 15.28
C PRO A 33 -15.88 -22.42 14.84
N THR A 34 -15.45 -23.05 13.74
CA THR A 34 -14.05 -23.14 13.34
C THR A 34 -13.66 -22.24 12.18
N ASP A 35 -13.80 -20.91 12.35
CA ASP A 35 -12.99 -20.00 11.50
C ASP A 35 -12.71 -18.60 12.08
N ILE A 36 -12.51 -18.49 13.39
CA ILE A 36 -12.13 -17.22 14.04
C ILE A 36 -10.77 -16.69 13.51
N ASP A 37 -9.96 -17.57 12.89
CA ASP A 37 -8.63 -17.21 12.35
C ASP A 37 -8.69 -16.60 10.94
N SER A 38 -9.76 -16.84 10.16
CA SER A 38 -9.90 -16.28 8.81
C SER A 38 -10.29 -14.81 8.79
N GLU A 39 -10.77 -14.26 9.91
CA GLU A 39 -11.06 -12.83 10.05
C GLU A 39 -9.85 -12.01 10.55
N LYS A 40 -8.79 -12.66 11.04
CA LYS A 40 -7.63 -11.94 11.59
C LYS A 40 -6.81 -11.27 10.49
N PRO A 41 -6.35 -10.03 10.72
CA PRO A 41 -5.49 -9.35 9.76
C PRO A 41 -4.15 -10.10 9.61
N VAL A 42 -3.56 -9.97 8.43
CA VAL A 42 -2.16 -10.37 8.21
C VAL A 42 -1.28 -9.29 8.80
N PHE A 43 -0.20 -9.69 9.49
CA PHE A 43 0.74 -8.74 10.05
C PHE A 43 1.86 -8.43 9.06
N CYS A 44 2.13 -7.15 8.85
CA CYS A 44 3.30 -6.68 8.14
C CYS A 44 4.57 -7.09 8.91
N PRO A 45 5.59 -7.64 8.24
CA PRO A 45 6.78 -8.19 8.92
C PRO A 45 7.75 -7.13 9.45
N PHE A 46 7.46 -5.84 9.26
CA PHE A 46 8.31 -4.74 9.72
C PHE A 46 7.47 -3.59 10.28
N THR A 47 8.11 -2.74 11.08
CA THR A 47 7.52 -1.53 11.66
C THR A 47 7.93 -0.32 10.86
N VAL A 48 6.95 0.50 10.46
CA VAL A 48 7.21 1.81 9.86
C VAL A 48 7.54 2.81 10.98
N ILE A 49 8.68 3.47 10.86
CA ILE A 49 9.01 4.62 11.72
C ILE A 49 8.41 5.87 11.09
N ILE A 50 7.75 6.68 11.91
CA ILE A 50 7.21 7.99 11.54
C ILE A 50 7.96 9.04 12.37
N ASP A 51 8.52 10.04 11.69
CA ASP A 51 9.27 11.10 12.35
C ASP A 51 8.39 11.91 13.31
N THR A 52 8.92 12.20 14.50
CA THR A 52 8.25 13.01 15.54
C THR A 52 7.78 14.40 15.09
N ARG A 53 8.37 14.98 14.04
CA ARG A 53 8.03 16.33 13.54
C ARG A 53 6.87 16.30 12.55
N GLU A 54 6.52 15.13 12.03
CA GLU A 54 5.44 14.97 11.05
C GLU A 54 4.07 15.19 11.71
N GLN A 55 3.44 16.34 11.46
CA GLN A 55 2.22 16.77 12.15
C GLN A 55 0.95 16.06 11.66
N ALA A 56 0.97 15.60 10.41
CA ALA A 56 -0.19 14.99 9.75
C ALA A 56 0.19 13.69 9.04
N PRO A 57 0.66 12.67 9.79
CA PRO A 57 1.26 11.49 9.19
C PRO A 57 0.26 10.65 8.38
N TYR A 58 0.81 9.80 7.52
CA TYR A 58 0.08 8.66 6.97
C TYR A 58 -0.36 7.71 8.09
N GLN A 59 -1.51 7.06 7.91
CA GLN A 59 -2.11 6.22 8.92
C GLN A 59 -1.81 4.73 8.71
N PHE A 60 -1.52 4.32 7.48
CA PHE A 60 -1.25 2.96 7.04
C PHE A 60 -2.37 1.95 7.37
N ARG A 61 -3.64 2.37 7.28
CA ARG A 61 -4.80 1.57 7.72
C ARG A 61 -5.60 0.89 6.61
N THR A 62 -5.40 1.28 5.35
CA THR A 62 -6.28 0.87 4.22
C THR A 62 -5.69 -0.23 3.34
N PHE A 63 -4.65 -0.91 3.82
CA PHE A 63 -3.90 -1.89 3.02
C PHE A 63 -4.52 -3.28 3.10
N LYS A 64 -4.54 -3.97 1.96
CA LYS A 64 -4.86 -5.40 1.85
C LYS A 64 -3.58 -6.22 1.75
N ALA A 65 -3.63 -7.43 2.29
CA ALA A 65 -2.57 -8.42 2.16
C ALA A 65 -2.50 -8.96 0.71
N ASP A 66 -1.61 -9.91 0.46
CA ASP A 66 -1.52 -10.59 -0.83
C ASP A 66 -2.72 -11.52 -1.08
N ALA A 67 -2.99 -11.83 -2.35
CA ALA A 67 -4.06 -12.73 -2.78
C ALA A 67 -3.97 -14.15 -2.18
N LYS A 68 -2.79 -14.59 -1.72
CA LYS A 68 -2.59 -15.86 -1.01
C LYS A 68 -3.23 -15.88 0.38
N HIS A 69 -3.53 -14.71 0.94
CA HIS A 69 -4.15 -14.54 2.25
C HIS A 69 -5.66 -14.33 2.17
N LYS A 70 -6.31 -14.82 1.10
CA LYS A 70 -7.76 -14.79 0.99
C LYS A 70 -8.43 -15.64 2.08
N THR A 71 -9.57 -15.18 2.55
CA THR A 71 -10.50 -15.97 3.36
C THR A 71 -11.07 -17.13 2.52
N PRO A 72 -11.69 -18.15 3.14
CA PRO A 72 -12.43 -19.17 2.40
C PRO A 72 -13.52 -18.60 1.47
N SER A 73 -14.08 -17.44 1.80
CA SER A 73 -15.04 -16.69 0.98
C SER A 73 -14.41 -15.88 -0.16
N GLY A 74 -13.08 -15.95 -0.34
CA GLY A 74 -12.37 -15.32 -1.45
C GLY A 74 -11.99 -13.85 -1.24
N ILE A 75 -12.24 -13.29 -0.06
CA ILE A 75 -11.95 -11.90 0.29
C ILE A 75 -10.49 -11.79 0.74
N VAL A 76 -9.73 -10.84 0.19
CA VAL A 76 -8.36 -10.58 0.63
C VAL A 76 -8.39 -9.91 2.01
N ARG A 77 -7.69 -10.51 2.97
CA ARG A 77 -7.60 -10.00 4.35
C ARG A 77 -6.89 -8.65 4.43
N ASP A 78 -7.20 -7.90 5.47
CA ASP A 78 -6.50 -6.65 5.80
C ASP A 78 -5.05 -6.92 6.19
N LEU A 79 -4.18 -5.96 5.88
CA LEU A 79 -2.79 -5.94 6.30
C LEU A 79 -2.64 -4.94 7.45
N PHE A 80 -2.31 -5.44 8.63
CA PHE A 80 -1.94 -4.61 9.77
C PHE A 80 -0.48 -4.19 9.67
N ILE A 81 -0.24 -2.89 9.58
CA ILE A 81 1.10 -2.29 9.48
C ILE A 81 1.43 -1.66 10.84
N PRO A 82 2.38 -2.21 11.61
CA PRO A 82 2.78 -1.59 12.87
C PRO A 82 3.54 -0.30 12.58
N VAL A 83 3.26 0.73 13.38
CA VAL A 83 3.90 2.05 13.29
C VAL A 83 4.52 2.42 14.64
N GLU A 84 5.63 3.14 14.59
CA GLU A 84 6.31 3.69 15.77
C GLU A 84 6.69 5.15 15.51
N ILE A 85 6.43 6.02 16.49
CA ILE A 85 6.79 7.43 16.42
C ILE A 85 8.18 7.57 17.06
N ALA A 86 9.16 8.01 16.27
CA ALA A 86 10.53 8.22 16.74
C ALA A 86 11.21 9.36 15.97
N THR A 87 12.29 9.92 16.50
CA THR A 87 13.03 10.98 15.79
C THR A 87 13.98 10.37 14.76
N LEU A 88 13.82 10.75 13.50
CA LEU A 88 14.72 10.39 12.40
C LEU A 88 15.75 11.48 12.18
N LYS A 89 16.98 11.08 11.77
CA LYS A 89 18.05 12.03 11.40
C LYS A 89 17.59 12.96 10.26
N THR A 90 16.89 12.40 9.28
CA THR A 90 16.32 13.07 8.11
C THR A 90 15.15 12.24 7.59
N ALA A 91 14.24 12.85 6.82
CA ALA A 91 13.02 12.26 6.29
C ALA A 91 11.87 12.10 7.30
N ASP A 92 10.67 11.82 6.77
CA ASP A 92 9.44 11.64 7.54
C ASP A 92 9.14 10.18 7.87
N TYR A 93 9.59 9.23 7.02
CA TYR A 93 9.34 7.81 7.22
C TYR A 93 10.57 6.95 6.95
N SER A 94 10.68 5.86 7.70
CA SER A 94 11.66 4.81 7.48
C SER A 94 11.15 3.45 7.99
N ILE A 95 12.02 2.44 8.06
CA ILE A 95 11.75 1.12 8.65
C ILE A 95 12.60 0.96 9.90
N LYS A 96 12.00 0.38 10.95
CA LYS A 96 12.71 0.09 12.19
C LYS A 96 13.91 -0.83 11.94
N GLY A 97 15.08 -0.43 12.42
CA GLY A 97 16.36 -1.13 12.20
C GLY A 97 17.02 -0.84 10.85
N PHE A 98 16.43 0.00 10.00
CA PHE A 98 16.97 0.43 8.70
C PHE A 98 16.89 1.95 8.52
N GLU A 99 16.88 2.70 9.63
CA GLU A 99 16.67 4.16 9.68
C GLU A 99 17.76 4.97 8.95
N SER A 100 18.91 4.37 8.69
CA SER A 100 20.03 4.95 7.94
C SER A 100 20.13 4.47 6.50
N GLU A 101 19.24 3.57 6.05
CA GLU A 101 19.36 2.92 4.74
C GLU A 101 18.21 3.25 3.79
N ILE A 102 16.99 3.42 4.34
CA ILE A 102 15.83 3.86 3.57
C ILE A 102 15.20 5.11 4.18
N ALA A 103 14.89 6.09 3.34
CA ALA A 103 14.25 7.34 3.76
C ALA A 103 13.12 7.72 2.80
N ILE A 104 11.98 8.14 3.36
CA ILE A 104 10.88 8.73 2.58
C ILE A 104 10.57 10.14 3.12
N GLU A 105 10.81 11.14 2.30
CA GLU A 105 10.44 12.53 2.54
C GLU A 105 9.06 12.79 1.92
N ARG A 106 8.06 13.17 2.72
CA ARG A 106 6.73 13.51 2.24
C ARG A 106 6.65 15.01 1.96
N LYS A 107 5.88 15.38 0.93
CA LYS A 107 5.63 16.79 0.66
C LYS A 107 4.25 17.03 0.08
N SER A 108 3.51 17.96 0.69
CA SER A 108 2.29 18.48 0.07
C SER A 108 2.64 19.40 -1.12
N LEU A 109 1.65 19.72 -1.96
CA LEU A 109 1.81 20.69 -3.03
C LEU A 109 2.28 22.06 -2.49
N THR A 110 1.66 22.53 -1.42
CA THR A 110 1.99 23.83 -0.80
C THR A 110 3.41 23.83 -0.25
N ASP A 111 3.78 22.76 0.45
CA ASP A 111 5.13 22.63 1.00
C ASP A 111 6.17 22.55 -0.10
N LEU A 112 5.89 21.88 -1.22
CA LEU A 112 6.80 21.82 -2.36
C LEU A 112 7.14 23.23 -2.87
N PHE A 113 6.12 24.06 -3.14
CA PHE A 113 6.34 25.42 -3.62
C PHE A 113 7.04 26.31 -2.58
N GLY A 114 6.72 26.16 -1.29
CA GLY A 114 7.42 26.87 -0.22
C GLY A 114 8.89 26.46 -0.10
N THR A 115 9.15 25.16 -0.20
CA THR A 115 10.47 24.52 -0.13
C THR A 115 11.35 24.99 -1.28
N LEU A 116 10.86 24.97 -2.53
CA LEU A 116 11.66 25.40 -3.68
C LEU A 116 11.77 26.93 -3.82
N GLY A 117 10.93 27.67 -3.11
CA GLY A 117 10.97 29.12 -3.02
C GLY A 117 11.95 29.58 -1.95
N SER A 118 11.42 30.03 -0.80
CA SER A 118 12.24 30.53 0.30
C SER A 118 12.99 29.45 1.07
N GLY A 119 12.55 28.19 1.00
CA GLY A 119 13.16 27.07 1.71
C GLY A 119 14.32 26.39 0.99
N ARG A 120 14.74 26.90 -0.18
CA ARG A 120 15.53 26.14 -1.15
C ARG A 120 16.84 25.62 -0.59
N GLU A 121 17.66 26.51 -0.03
CA GLU A 121 18.97 26.14 0.52
C GLU A 121 18.87 25.11 1.65
N ARG A 122 17.80 25.19 2.47
CA ARG A 122 17.55 24.21 3.53
C ARG A 122 17.28 22.84 2.95
N PHE A 123 16.49 22.80 1.87
CA PHE A 123 16.12 21.56 1.22
C PHE A 123 17.24 20.96 0.39
N GLU A 124 18.10 21.76 -0.24
CA GLU A 124 19.31 21.26 -0.90
C GLU A 124 20.21 20.51 0.11
N ARG A 125 20.40 21.06 1.33
CA ARG A 125 21.10 20.34 2.40
C ARG A 125 20.38 19.05 2.84
N GLU A 126 19.07 18.99 2.67
CA GLU A 126 18.29 17.79 2.96
C GLU A 126 18.45 16.74 1.88
N LEU A 127 18.45 17.13 0.61
CA LEU A 127 18.79 16.27 -0.51
C LEU A 127 20.20 15.71 -0.37
N GLU A 128 21.18 16.52 0.04
CA GLU A 128 22.53 16.04 0.36
C GLU A 128 22.50 14.90 1.39
N ARG A 129 21.81 15.09 2.52
CA ARG A 129 21.66 14.04 3.55
C ARG A 129 20.90 12.81 3.04
N LEU A 130 19.85 13.00 2.25
CA LEU A 130 19.06 11.91 1.67
C LEU A 130 19.88 11.11 0.65
N SER A 131 20.81 11.76 -0.05
CA SER A 131 21.67 11.10 -1.04
C SER A 131 22.65 10.09 -0.43
N GLU A 132 22.92 10.18 0.88
CA GLU A 132 23.74 9.23 1.65
C GLU A 132 23.02 7.89 1.89
N PHE A 133 21.70 7.82 1.72
CA PHE A 133 20.92 6.61 1.93
C PHE A 133 21.09 5.64 0.77
N GLN A 134 20.92 4.34 1.03
CA GLN A 134 20.90 3.34 -0.04
C GLN A 134 19.76 3.62 -1.02
N ILE A 135 18.60 4.01 -0.50
CA ILE A 135 17.48 4.49 -1.32
C ILE A 135 16.73 5.58 -0.58
N ALA A 136 16.44 6.68 -1.27
CA ALA A 136 15.61 7.75 -0.75
C ALA A 136 14.50 8.08 -1.75
N HIS A 137 13.33 8.44 -1.24
CA HIS A 137 12.23 8.92 -2.07
C HIS A 137 11.69 10.24 -1.54
N VAL A 138 11.42 11.16 -2.46
CA VAL A 138 10.59 12.34 -2.18
C VAL A 138 9.21 12.07 -2.76
N VAL A 139 8.22 11.86 -1.89
CA VAL A 139 6.84 11.53 -2.25
C VAL A 139 5.97 12.77 -2.14
N ILE A 140 5.54 13.27 -3.30
CA ILE A 140 4.73 14.47 -3.45
C ILE A 140 3.25 14.09 -3.54
N GLU A 141 2.42 14.71 -2.71
CA GLU A 141 0.95 14.57 -2.69
C GLU A 141 0.26 15.39 -3.80
N ALA A 142 0.85 15.40 -5.00
CA ALA A 142 0.33 16.09 -6.17
C ALA A 142 0.85 15.41 -7.44
N SER A 143 0.12 15.57 -8.54
CA SER A 143 0.58 15.13 -9.87
C SER A 143 1.40 16.23 -10.52
N TRP A 144 2.22 15.89 -11.51
CA TRP A 144 2.87 16.89 -12.35
C TRP A 144 1.87 17.85 -13.01
N GLU A 145 0.71 17.35 -13.46
CA GLU A 145 -0.37 18.19 -13.99
C GLU A 145 -0.83 19.22 -12.94
N THR A 146 -1.02 18.79 -11.69
CA THR A 146 -1.41 19.70 -10.61
C THR A 146 -0.32 20.74 -10.35
N VAL A 147 0.94 20.32 -10.28
CA VAL A 147 2.09 21.23 -10.07
C VAL A 147 2.17 22.27 -11.19
N LEU A 148 1.98 21.87 -12.45
CA LEU A 148 2.16 22.74 -13.61
C LEU A 148 0.96 23.64 -13.88
N CYS A 149 -0.25 23.12 -13.72
CA CYS A 149 -1.49 23.78 -14.16
C CYS A 149 -2.30 24.36 -13.00
N LYS A 150 -2.07 23.91 -11.76
CA LYS A 150 -2.85 24.30 -10.57
C LYS A 150 -1.94 24.59 -9.37
N PRO A 151 -0.96 25.52 -9.51
CA PRO A 151 -0.09 25.88 -8.38
C PRO A 151 -0.91 26.49 -7.23
N PRO A 152 -0.40 26.45 -5.98
CA PRO A 152 -1.04 27.13 -4.86
C PRO A 152 -1.27 28.61 -5.18
N GLU A 153 -2.45 29.15 -4.84
CA GLU A 153 -2.88 30.51 -5.24
C GLU A 153 -1.89 31.62 -4.86
N ARG A 154 -1.17 31.45 -3.73
CA ARG A 154 -0.21 32.44 -3.21
C ARG A 154 1.25 32.10 -3.54
N ALA A 155 1.49 31.13 -4.41
CA ALA A 155 2.84 30.75 -4.80
C ALA A 155 3.51 31.88 -5.59
N LYS A 156 4.65 32.38 -5.09
CA LYS A 156 5.50 33.34 -5.81
C LYS A 156 6.41 32.65 -6.84
N LEU A 157 6.74 31.38 -6.60
CA LEU A 157 7.60 30.58 -7.46
C LEU A 157 6.81 30.07 -8.67
N SER A 158 7.36 30.23 -9.87
CA SER A 158 6.71 29.74 -11.08
C SER A 158 6.72 28.19 -11.15
N PRO A 159 5.66 27.54 -11.68
CA PRO A 159 5.66 26.09 -11.90
C PRO A 159 6.82 25.61 -12.78
N LYS A 160 7.24 26.43 -13.75
CA LYS A 160 8.42 26.18 -14.59
C LYS A 160 9.71 26.08 -13.77
N SER A 161 9.87 26.92 -12.75
CA SER A 161 11.03 26.89 -11.85
C SER A 161 11.01 25.62 -10.98
N VAL A 162 9.83 25.19 -10.51
CA VAL A 162 9.67 23.93 -9.78
C VAL A 162 10.13 22.76 -10.65
N PHE A 163 9.56 22.63 -11.85
CA PHE A 163 9.88 21.56 -12.79
C PHE A 163 11.38 21.49 -13.10
N ARG A 164 11.99 22.63 -13.43
CA ARG A 164 13.43 22.69 -13.76
C ARG A 164 14.34 22.38 -12.58
N SER A 165 13.95 22.78 -11.37
CA SER A 165 14.75 22.49 -10.17
C SER A 165 14.75 21.00 -9.88
N ILE A 166 13.58 20.35 -9.98
CA ILE A 166 13.46 18.91 -9.74
C ILE A 166 14.23 18.14 -10.81
N ASN A 167 14.15 18.53 -12.09
CA ASN A 167 14.96 17.91 -13.15
C ASN A 167 16.48 18.06 -12.92
N ALA A 168 16.93 19.17 -12.33
CA ALA A 168 18.34 19.35 -11.99
C ALA A 168 18.72 18.42 -10.83
N TRP A 169 17.92 18.40 -9.76
CA TRP A 169 18.16 17.55 -8.59
C TRP A 169 18.06 16.06 -8.89
N GLU A 170 17.23 15.62 -9.82
CA GLU A 170 17.20 14.22 -10.29
C GLU A 170 18.52 13.82 -10.97
N GLN A 171 19.23 14.76 -11.60
CA GLN A 171 20.55 14.52 -12.20
C GLN A 171 21.68 14.61 -11.17
N GLU A 172 21.59 15.57 -10.25
CA GLU A 172 22.59 15.80 -9.20
C GLU A 172 22.55 14.72 -8.11
N PHE A 173 21.36 14.22 -7.78
CA PHE A 173 21.13 13.21 -6.73
C PHE A 173 20.43 11.96 -7.29
N PRO A 174 21.12 11.13 -8.09
CA PRO A 174 20.51 10.01 -8.81
C PRO A 174 19.97 8.88 -7.92
N THR A 175 20.33 8.85 -6.63
CA THR A 175 19.82 7.90 -5.63
C THR A 175 18.48 8.32 -5.01
N ILE A 176 18.03 9.56 -5.29
CA ILE A 176 16.76 10.10 -4.78
C ILE A 176 15.69 10.00 -5.85
N HIS A 177 14.65 9.23 -5.55
CA HIS A 177 13.54 8.99 -6.47
C HIS A 177 12.35 9.90 -6.17
N TRP A 178 11.97 10.74 -7.13
CA TRP A 178 10.83 11.65 -7.01
C TRP A 178 9.52 10.97 -7.45
N GLN A 179 8.47 11.08 -6.64
CA GLN A 179 7.19 10.39 -6.86
C GLN A 179 6.02 11.36 -6.75
N PHE A 180 5.32 11.62 -7.85
CA PHE A 180 4.17 12.54 -7.92
C PHE A 180 2.85 11.77 -7.96
N MET A 181 2.13 11.72 -6.85
CA MET A 181 1.06 10.73 -6.63
C MET A 181 -0.36 11.27 -6.80
N GLY A 182 -0.53 12.56 -7.10
CA GLY A 182 -1.84 13.18 -7.32
C GLY A 182 -2.59 13.49 -6.02
N MET A 183 -2.78 12.50 -5.16
CA MET A 183 -3.52 12.64 -3.89
C MET A 183 -2.84 11.91 -2.73
N LYS A 184 -3.10 12.40 -1.51
CA LYS A 184 -2.56 11.85 -0.24
C LYS A 184 -2.71 10.34 -0.11
N ALA A 185 -3.88 9.77 -0.45
CA ALA A 185 -4.12 8.34 -0.33
C ALA A 185 -3.20 7.49 -1.24
N ILE A 186 -2.92 7.95 -2.46
CA ILE A 186 -2.00 7.27 -3.37
C ILE A 186 -0.55 7.44 -2.89
N ALA A 187 -0.22 8.62 -2.36
CA ALA A 187 1.09 8.91 -1.78
C ALA A 187 1.42 8.02 -0.58
N GLU A 188 0.45 7.81 0.31
CA GLU A 188 0.49 6.84 1.40
C GLU A 188 0.70 5.41 0.88
N HIS A 189 -0.09 4.99 -0.11
CA HIS A 189 0.05 3.66 -0.71
C HIS A 189 1.44 3.46 -1.32
N LYS A 190 1.94 4.45 -2.07
CA LYS A 190 3.27 4.41 -2.67
C LYS A 190 4.36 4.33 -1.61
N THR A 191 4.26 5.15 -0.56
CA THR A 191 5.20 5.16 0.57
C THR A 191 5.35 3.78 1.16
N PHE A 192 4.25 3.14 1.55
CA PHE A 192 4.29 1.78 2.11
C PHE A 192 4.92 0.76 1.14
N ARG A 193 4.52 0.78 -0.15
CA ARG A 193 5.03 -0.19 -1.13
C ARG A 193 6.52 -0.03 -1.44
N ILE A 194 7.07 1.18 -1.31
CA ILE A 194 8.52 1.40 -1.39
C ILE A 194 9.21 0.73 -0.19
N LEU A 195 8.72 0.98 1.03
CA LEU A 195 9.27 0.37 2.25
C LEU A 195 9.19 -1.16 2.19
N GLU A 196 8.04 -1.71 1.80
CA GLU A 196 7.84 -3.15 1.65
C GLU A 196 8.79 -3.77 0.61
N ARG A 197 8.98 -3.10 -0.53
CA ARG A 197 9.92 -3.58 -1.56
C ARG A 197 11.35 -3.62 -1.02
N PHE A 198 11.79 -2.58 -0.32
CA PHE A 198 13.12 -2.51 0.27
C PHE A 198 13.32 -3.60 1.33
N TRP A 199 12.37 -3.77 2.24
CA TRP A 199 12.38 -4.84 3.24
C TRP A 199 12.56 -6.21 2.58
N ASN A 200 11.73 -6.52 1.60
CA ASN A 200 11.80 -7.80 0.89
C ASN A 200 13.14 -8.04 0.19
N GLN A 201 13.80 -6.97 -0.29
CA GLN A 201 15.14 -7.07 -0.85
C GLN A 201 16.19 -7.37 0.23
N LYS A 202 16.11 -6.69 1.39
CA LYS A 202 17.01 -6.92 2.52
C LYS A 202 16.89 -8.34 3.10
N GLN A 203 15.68 -8.86 3.22
CA GLN A 203 15.48 -10.23 3.68
C GLN A 203 16.12 -11.26 2.75
N LYS A 204 16.03 -11.05 1.43
CA LYS A 204 16.70 -11.92 0.44
C LYS A 204 18.22 -11.86 0.54
N SER A 205 18.81 -10.68 0.73
CA SER A 205 20.27 -10.56 0.88
C SER A 205 20.78 -11.20 2.17
N LEU A 206 20.00 -11.15 3.26
CA LEU A 206 20.36 -11.79 4.53
C LEU A 206 20.29 -13.32 4.43
N GLN A 207 19.25 -13.86 3.79
CA GLN A 207 19.09 -15.30 3.56
C GLN A 207 20.15 -15.87 2.62
N GLY A 208 20.66 -15.07 1.68
CA GLY A 208 21.74 -15.47 0.76
C GLY A 208 23.16 -15.26 1.30
N SER A 209 23.34 -14.84 2.56
CA SER A 209 24.66 -14.61 3.14
C SER A 209 25.37 -15.93 3.47
N PRO A 210 26.71 -16.03 3.35
CA PRO A 210 27.47 -17.25 3.66
C PRO A 210 27.21 -17.78 5.09
N GLU A 211 27.06 -16.87 6.05
CA GLU A 211 26.78 -17.19 7.45
C GLU A 211 25.39 -17.80 7.68
N ALA A 212 24.39 -17.44 6.88
CA ALA A 212 23.07 -18.06 6.91
C ALA A 212 23.09 -19.46 6.28
N ILE A 213 23.85 -19.63 5.19
CA ILE A 213 24.04 -20.91 4.51
C ILE A 213 24.78 -21.92 5.41
N GLU A 214 25.80 -21.49 6.15
CA GLU A 214 26.50 -22.35 7.12
C GLU A 214 25.61 -22.76 8.31
N LYS A 215 24.70 -21.88 8.76
CA LYS A 215 23.74 -22.21 9.82
C LYS A 215 22.64 -23.17 9.38
N GLU A 216 22.24 -23.14 8.11
CA GLU A 216 21.27 -24.09 7.53
C GLU A 216 21.90 -25.44 7.17
N ASN A 217 23.24 -25.53 7.03
CA ASN A 217 23.93 -26.77 6.69
C ASN A 217 25.16 -27.05 7.58
N PRO A 218 24.96 -27.42 8.86
CA PRO A 218 26.05 -27.62 9.84
C PRO A 218 26.95 -28.84 9.58
N GLN A 219 26.77 -29.60 8.50
CA GLN A 219 27.43 -30.89 8.25
C GLN A 219 28.52 -30.90 7.15
N SER A 220 28.93 -29.75 6.61
CA SER A 220 30.07 -29.71 5.66
C SER A 220 31.45 -29.64 6.31
N GLY A 221 31.54 -29.58 7.64
CA GLY A 221 32.79 -29.69 8.40
C GLY A 221 33.28 -31.14 8.50
N VAL A 222 33.47 -31.83 7.36
CA VAL A 222 34.20 -33.11 7.35
C VAL A 222 35.68 -32.80 7.49
N THR A 223 36.19 -33.14 8.66
CA THR A 223 37.62 -33.31 8.94
C THR A 223 38.22 -34.28 7.93
N SER A 224 39.21 -33.85 7.15
CA SER A 224 40.15 -34.75 6.48
C SER A 224 41.57 -34.34 6.88
N MET A 225 42.14 -35.20 7.73
CA MET A 225 43.55 -35.46 8.10
C MET A 225 44.58 -34.33 7.94
#